data_AF-A0A7Y5F5Y1-F1
#
_entry.id   AF-A0A7Y5F5Y1-F1
#
_cell.length_a   1.000
_cell.length_b   1.000
_cell.length_c   1.000
_cell.angle_alpha   90.00
_cell.angle_beta   90.00
_cell.angle_gamma   90.00
#
_symmetry.space_group_name_H-M   'P 1'
#
loop_
_entity.id
_entity.type
_entity.pdbx_description
1 polymer ?
#
loop_
_entity_poly.entity_id
_entity_poly.type
_entity_poly.pdbx_seq_one_letter_code
_entity_poly.pdbx_strand_id
1 'polypeptide(L)'
;MTTISRWVVPSYFTEEKHKTDELIFDLTDHLKLMLKNEVWNRKFDYGFSTGLKNTNQIEIKSAVIKVYPRFISGYINEKRIPEIIDKVCGKIATHLKVKSYKEWSHQIGCSIIEIEYNTKTKNIPSKKDLTDDYIPHYEMEFIEKYHQQLAVLKELASFFLAGLHLSFPTQSIMMRNDTPLNDGFFQIKSGSKSYATKVASNAFMHEILIETSKKSNIDINLKGLASVWHYDLWPLKRYLNAVESDQISMDNLLDLIYALEGLFEKNTSSDFVKSMCILSLCKTRKDARQMKGLLDVAYRIRNDIAHGERSYDPYDYVKLEGKETLAQMIYWKMKTIVAVMMIKGISKLLNNPEMRNLRFNTDDFINLTFDK
;
A
#
# COMPACT_ATOMS: atom_id res chain seq x y z
N MET A 1 -12.07 -21.86 -20.46
CA MET A 1 -12.90 -21.27 -19.39
C MET A 1 -11.97 -20.91 -18.24
N THR A 2 -11.98 -19.66 -17.82
CA THR A 2 -11.04 -19.06 -16.87
C THR A 2 -11.62 -18.94 -15.46
N THR A 3 -10.74 -18.81 -14.47
CA THR A 3 -11.12 -18.43 -13.10
C THR A 3 -10.75 -16.97 -12.89
N ILE A 4 -11.62 -16.20 -12.24
CA ILE A 4 -11.33 -14.84 -11.82
C ILE A 4 -11.38 -14.78 -10.31
N SER A 5 -10.30 -14.32 -9.69
CA SER A 5 -10.24 -13.99 -8.28
C SER A 5 -10.28 -12.48 -8.12
N ARG A 6 -11.00 -11.98 -7.12
CA ARG A 6 -11.15 -10.54 -6.84
C ARG A 6 -11.07 -10.25 -5.37
N TRP A 7 -10.36 -9.21 -5.01
CA TRP A 7 -10.45 -8.59 -3.70
C TRP A 7 -10.99 -7.18 -3.86
N VAL A 8 -12.12 -6.92 -3.22
CA VAL A 8 -12.83 -5.63 -3.26
C VAL A 8 -12.68 -4.97 -1.91
N VAL A 9 -12.13 -3.76 -1.91
CA VAL A 9 -11.85 -2.98 -0.70
C VAL A 9 -12.34 -1.54 -0.87
N PRO A 10 -12.77 -0.88 0.22
CA PRO A 10 -13.05 0.56 0.19
C PRO A 10 -11.75 1.35 -0.05
N SER A 11 -11.86 2.55 -0.61
CA SER A 11 -10.68 3.40 -0.83
C SER A 11 -10.96 4.90 -0.72
N TYR A 12 -9.97 5.66 -0.24
CA TYR A 12 -10.01 7.13 -0.15
C TYR A 12 -9.22 7.83 -1.27
N PHE A 13 -9.04 7.15 -2.39
CA PHE A 13 -8.31 7.70 -3.53
C PHE A 13 -9.17 8.74 -4.26
N THR A 14 -8.56 9.89 -4.54
CA THR A 14 -9.16 10.99 -5.27
C THR A 14 -8.43 11.15 -6.60
N GLU A 15 -9.13 11.56 -7.66
CA GLU A 15 -8.52 11.93 -8.93
C GLU A 15 -8.31 13.45 -9.00
N GLU A 16 -7.23 13.91 -9.65
CA GLU A 16 -6.81 15.32 -9.73
C GLU A 16 -7.91 16.29 -10.21
N LYS A 17 -8.76 15.87 -11.14
CA LYS A 17 -9.89 16.65 -11.66
C LYS A 17 -11.22 16.29 -10.98
N HIS A 18 -11.14 15.58 -9.85
CA HIS A 18 -12.27 15.05 -9.08
C HIS A 18 -13.23 14.20 -9.92
N LYS A 19 -12.71 13.55 -10.97
CA LYS A 19 -13.48 12.60 -11.76
C LYS A 19 -13.68 11.31 -10.99
N THR A 20 -14.81 10.66 -11.26
CA THR A 20 -15.21 9.41 -10.61
C THR A 20 -15.18 8.22 -11.58
N ASP A 21 -14.60 8.44 -12.76
CA ASP A 21 -14.39 7.44 -13.81
C ASP A 21 -13.44 6.34 -13.34
N GLU A 22 -13.59 5.15 -13.92
CA GLU A 22 -12.72 4.00 -13.62
C GLU A 22 -11.29 4.26 -14.09
N LEU A 23 -10.33 4.07 -13.19
CA LEU A 23 -8.90 4.04 -13.50
C LEU A 23 -8.42 2.58 -13.51
N ILE A 24 -7.87 2.14 -14.63
CA ILE A 24 -7.39 0.78 -14.83
C ILE A 24 -5.85 0.77 -14.88
N PHE A 25 -5.25 -0.10 -14.06
CA PHE A 25 -3.83 -0.38 -14.00
C PHE A 25 -3.59 -1.86 -14.32
N ASP A 26 -2.96 -2.14 -15.46
CA ASP A 26 -2.55 -3.49 -15.83
C ASP A 26 -1.18 -3.80 -15.21
N LEU A 27 -1.16 -4.77 -14.30
CA LEU A 27 0.01 -5.20 -13.55
C LEU A 27 0.40 -6.63 -13.89
N THR A 28 -0.08 -7.18 -15.01
CA THR A 28 0.15 -8.57 -15.42
C THR A 28 1.63 -8.90 -15.50
N ASP A 29 2.41 -8.09 -16.23
CA ASP A 29 3.83 -8.32 -16.42
C ASP A 29 4.63 -8.10 -15.13
N HIS A 30 4.22 -7.13 -14.32
CA HIS A 30 4.81 -6.88 -13.00
C HIS A 30 4.64 -8.10 -12.09
N LEU A 31 3.43 -8.64 -12.00
CA LEU A 31 3.14 -9.83 -11.19
C LEU A 31 3.91 -11.06 -11.67
N LYS A 32 3.96 -11.29 -12.98
CA LYS A 32 4.76 -12.38 -13.56
C LYS A 32 6.24 -12.20 -13.20
N LEU A 33 6.80 -11.00 -13.36
CA LEU A 33 8.18 -10.72 -12.99
C LEU A 33 8.45 -10.99 -11.49
N MET A 34 7.56 -10.55 -10.61
CA MET A 34 7.68 -10.79 -9.17
C MET A 34 7.67 -12.28 -8.82
N LEU A 35 6.79 -13.07 -9.44
CA LEU A 35 6.73 -14.51 -9.25
C LEU A 35 7.95 -15.22 -9.85
N LYS A 36 8.42 -14.79 -11.02
CA LYS A 36 9.65 -15.31 -11.65
C LYS A 36 10.87 -15.12 -10.76
N ASN A 37 10.94 -13.98 -10.07
CA ASN A 37 12.04 -13.64 -9.17
C ASN A 37 11.87 -14.24 -7.76
N GLU A 38 10.94 -15.19 -7.59
CA GLU A 38 10.73 -15.92 -6.34
C GLU A 38 10.50 -15.00 -5.14
N VAL A 39 9.61 -14.01 -5.29
CA VAL A 39 9.29 -13.01 -4.25
C VAL A 39 9.02 -13.60 -2.85
N TRP A 40 8.58 -14.87 -2.76
CA TRP A 40 8.36 -15.58 -1.51
C TRP A 40 9.64 -15.91 -0.71
N ASN A 41 10.83 -15.80 -1.28
CA ASN A 41 12.11 -16.10 -0.60
C ASN A 41 12.66 -14.92 0.23
N ARG A 42 12.01 -13.76 0.21
CA ARG A 42 12.41 -12.60 1.02
C ARG A 42 12.24 -12.86 2.52
N LYS A 43 12.97 -12.09 3.35
CA LYS A 43 13.00 -12.28 4.81
C LYS A 43 11.72 -11.86 5.55
N PHE A 44 10.77 -11.21 4.87
CA PHE A 44 9.57 -10.67 5.50
C PHE A 44 8.40 -10.63 4.50
N ASP A 45 7.18 -10.85 4.98
CA ASP A 45 6.00 -10.84 4.11
C ASP A 45 5.31 -9.49 4.04
N TYR A 46 4.79 -9.12 2.86
CA TYR A 46 3.82 -8.04 2.69
C TYR A 46 2.36 -8.54 2.68
N GLY A 47 2.11 -9.84 2.43
CA GLY A 47 0.75 -10.35 2.25
C GLY A 47 0.47 -11.83 2.57
N PHE A 48 1.50 -12.69 2.67
CA PHE A 48 1.56 -14.13 3.09
C PHE A 48 2.47 -14.93 2.13
N SER A 49 3.47 -15.67 2.64
CA SER A 49 4.50 -16.35 1.83
C SER A 49 4.07 -17.66 1.17
N THR A 50 3.29 -18.51 1.85
CA THR A 50 3.04 -19.90 1.41
C THR A 50 2.16 -20.00 0.17
N GLY A 51 1.17 -19.12 0.01
CA GLY A 51 0.30 -19.08 -1.17
C GLY A 51 1.02 -18.61 -2.45
N LEU A 52 2.01 -17.72 -2.30
CA LEU A 52 2.76 -17.16 -3.44
C LEU A 52 3.64 -18.22 -4.10
N LYS A 53 4.39 -19.00 -3.30
CA LYS A 53 5.31 -20.04 -3.77
C LYS A 53 4.64 -21.08 -4.68
N ASN A 54 3.38 -21.40 -4.41
CA ASN A 54 2.64 -22.42 -5.15
C ASN A 54 1.97 -21.88 -6.43
N THR A 55 2.20 -20.60 -6.79
CA THR A 55 1.57 -19.94 -7.94
C THR A 55 2.45 -19.99 -9.18
N ASN A 56 1.97 -20.70 -10.20
CA ASN A 56 2.62 -20.72 -11.50
C ASN A 56 2.24 -19.47 -12.32
N GLN A 57 3.23 -18.65 -12.65
CA GLN A 57 3.05 -17.43 -13.45
C GLN A 57 2.43 -17.67 -14.84
N ILE A 58 2.59 -18.86 -15.43
CA ILE A 58 2.03 -19.22 -16.74
C ILE A 58 0.50 -19.32 -16.67
N GLU A 59 -0.04 -19.65 -15.51
CA GLU A 59 -1.49 -19.71 -15.29
C GLU A 59 -2.12 -18.31 -15.24
N ILE A 60 -1.34 -17.25 -15.03
CA ILE A 60 -1.85 -15.88 -14.93
C ILE A 60 -2.11 -15.33 -16.34
N LYS A 61 -3.38 -15.15 -16.65
CA LYS A 61 -3.82 -14.53 -17.90
C LYS A 61 -3.74 -13.01 -17.83
N SER A 62 -4.26 -12.42 -16.76
CA SER A 62 -4.20 -10.98 -16.50
C SER A 62 -4.22 -10.69 -15.00
N ALA A 63 -3.62 -9.57 -14.60
CA ALA A 63 -3.68 -9.02 -13.25
C ALA A 63 -3.91 -7.52 -13.33
N VAL A 64 -5.06 -7.06 -12.85
CA VAL A 64 -5.54 -5.69 -13.05
C VAL A 64 -6.03 -5.13 -11.73
N ILE A 65 -5.72 -3.86 -11.45
CA ILE A 65 -6.34 -3.10 -10.39
C ILE A 65 -7.23 -2.02 -11.00
N LYS A 66 -8.50 -2.04 -10.61
CA LYS A 66 -9.51 -1.05 -11.00
C LYS A 66 -9.76 -0.16 -9.80
N VAL A 67 -9.46 1.13 -9.93
CA VAL A 67 -9.74 2.14 -8.90
C VAL A 67 -10.94 2.95 -9.36
N TYR A 68 -11.96 2.99 -8.51
CA TYR A 68 -13.11 3.88 -8.65
C TYR A 68 -12.94 4.99 -7.61
N PRO A 69 -12.50 6.20 -8.02
CA PRO A 69 -12.20 7.27 -7.08
C PRO A 69 -13.40 7.65 -6.21
N ARG A 70 -13.10 8.24 -5.05
CA ARG A 70 -14.09 8.77 -4.11
C ARG A 70 -14.92 9.87 -4.74
N PHE A 71 -16.17 10.00 -4.30
CA PHE A 71 -17.12 10.94 -4.87
C PHE A 71 -17.04 12.29 -4.14
N ILE A 72 -16.82 13.39 -4.87
CA ILE A 72 -16.63 14.74 -4.28
C ILE A 72 -17.70 15.75 -4.79
N SER A 73 -18.61 15.34 -5.68
CA SER A 73 -19.61 16.26 -6.27
C SER A 73 -20.88 16.45 -5.41
N GLY A 74 -21.65 17.51 -5.67
CA GLY A 74 -22.84 17.90 -4.88
C GLY A 74 -24.12 17.07 -5.09
N TYR A 75 -24.16 16.14 -6.07
CA TYR A 75 -25.31 15.27 -6.30
C TYR A 75 -25.04 13.84 -5.82
N ILE A 76 -25.72 13.39 -4.78
CA ILE A 76 -25.46 12.09 -4.14
C ILE A 76 -26.02 10.93 -4.98
N ASN A 77 -25.17 9.95 -5.34
CA ASN A 77 -25.61 8.63 -5.83
C ASN A 77 -25.27 7.54 -4.80
N GLU A 78 -26.24 7.22 -3.93
CA GLU A 78 -26.10 6.20 -2.88
C GLU A 78 -25.90 4.78 -3.42
N LYS A 79 -26.30 4.52 -4.67
CA LYS A 79 -26.24 3.18 -5.29
C LYS A 79 -24.97 2.96 -6.10
N ARG A 80 -24.10 3.96 -6.22
CA ARG A 80 -22.88 3.89 -7.06
C ARG A 80 -22.01 2.66 -6.74
N ILE A 81 -21.68 2.45 -5.46
CA ILE A 81 -20.81 1.33 -5.04
C ILE A 81 -21.49 -0.03 -5.30
N PRO A 82 -22.75 -0.26 -4.87
CA PRO A 82 -23.48 -1.46 -5.25
C PRO A 82 -23.54 -1.71 -6.77
N GLU A 83 -23.79 -0.68 -7.58
CA GLU A 83 -23.87 -0.79 -9.04
C GLU A 83 -22.53 -1.18 -9.67
N ILE A 84 -21.42 -0.58 -9.20
CA ILE A 84 -20.05 -0.94 -9.62
C ILE A 84 -19.78 -2.41 -9.28
N ILE A 85 -20.07 -2.83 -8.05
CA ILE A 85 -19.82 -4.20 -7.59
C ILE A 85 -20.67 -5.20 -8.39
N ASP A 86 -21.96 -4.94 -8.59
CA ASP A 86 -22.81 -5.82 -9.39
C ASP A 86 -22.35 -5.89 -10.86
N LYS A 87 -21.87 -4.78 -11.43
CA LYS A 87 -21.31 -4.73 -12.79
C LYS A 87 -20.03 -5.57 -12.91
N VAL A 88 -19.12 -5.50 -11.94
CA VAL A 88 -17.79 -6.13 -12.01
C VAL A 88 -17.80 -7.56 -11.47
N CYS A 89 -18.41 -7.79 -10.32
CA CYS A 89 -18.45 -9.09 -9.63
C CYS A 89 -19.64 -9.96 -10.07
N GLY A 90 -20.68 -9.36 -10.65
CA GLY A 90 -22.01 -9.98 -10.78
C GLY A 90 -22.75 -10.02 -9.44
N LYS A 91 -24.03 -10.39 -9.49
CA LYS A 91 -24.85 -10.54 -8.28
C LYS A 91 -24.23 -11.57 -7.32
N ILE A 92 -23.83 -11.10 -6.15
CA ILE A 92 -23.36 -11.95 -5.06
C ILE A 92 -24.56 -12.61 -4.39
N ALA A 93 -24.52 -13.94 -4.25
CA ALA A 93 -25.63 -14.68 -3.68
C ALA A 93 -25.83 -14.33 -2.19
N THR A 94 -27.07 -14.11 -1.79
CA THR A 94 -27.44 -13.64 -0.44
C THR A 94 -26.98 -14.58 0.68
N HIS A 95 -26.93 -15.89 0.41
CA HIS A 95 -26.49 -16.89 1.38
C HIS A 95 -25.01 -16.76 1.78
N LEU A 96 -24.18 -16.06 0.99
CA LEU A 96 -22.77 -15.81 1.31
C LEU A 96 -22.58 -14.68 2.33
N LYS A 97 -23.65 -13.96 2.72
CA LYS A 97 -23.65 -12.91 3.75
C LYS A 97 -22.64 -11.75 3.50
N VAL A 98 -22.16 -11.58 2.26
CA VAL A 98 -21.33 -10.44 1.82
C VAL A 98 -22.24 -9.32 1.32
N LYS A 99 -22.60 -8.40 2.22
CA LYS A 99 -23.51 -7.27 1.91
C LYS A 99 -23.08 -5.92 2.49
N SER A 100 -21.99 -5.88 3.24
CA SER A 100 -21.55 -4.70 4.00
C SER A 100 -21.11 -3.53 3.10
N TYR A 101 -20.65 -3.82 1.87
CA TYR A 101 -20.39 -2.80 0.85
C TYR A 101 -21.62 -1.95 0.46
N LYS A 102 -22.84 -2.40 0.78
CA LYS A 102 -24.07 -1.62 0.56
C LYS A 102 -24.29 -0.54 1.60
N GLU A 103 -23.56 -0.60 2.71
CA GLU A 103 -23.61 0.33 3.84
C GLU A 103 -22.42 1.30 3.82
N TRP A 104 -21.49 1.13 2.87
CA TRP A 104 -20.39 2.07 2.66
C TRP A 104 -20.92 3.45 2.32
N SER A 105 -20.32 4.48 2.92
CA SER A 105 -20.69 5.87 2.61
C SER A 105 -20.55 6.13 1.12
N HIS A 106 -21.55 6.78 0.52
CA HIS A 106 -21.58 7.13 -0.90
C HIS A 106 -20.39 8.01 -1.34
N GLN A 107 -19.71 8.65 -0.38
CA GLN A 107 -18.55 9.50 -0.62
C GLN A 107 -17.28 8.68 -0.86
N ILE A 108 -17.20 7.44 -0.40
CA ILE A 108 -15.99 6.64 -0.49
C ILE A 108 -15.84 6.02 -1.88
N GLY A 109 -14.60 5.76 -2.27
CA GLY A 109 -14.27 5.00 -3.48
C GLY A 109 -14.23 3.50 -3.21
N CYS A 110 -13.96 2.71 -4.25
CA CYS A 110 -13.61 1.31 -4.10
C CYS A 110 -12.48 0.92 -5.04
N SER A 111 -11.64 -0.01 -4.59
CA SER A 111 -10.59 -0.62 -5.39
C SER A 111 -10.88 -2.11 -5.55
N ILE A 112 -10.77 -2.59 -6.79
CA ILE A 112 -10.97 -4.00 -7.14
C ILE A 112 -9.65 -4.54 -7.69
N ILE A 113 -8.99 -5.39 -6.91
CA ILE A 113 -7.81 -6.14 -7.32
C ILE A 113 -8.31 -7.43 -7.98
N GLU A 114 -7.97 -7.66 -9.24
CA GLU A 114 -8.50 -8.76 -10.05
C GLU A 114 -7.37 -9.55 -10.70
N ILE A 115 -7.42 -10.89 -10.61
CA ILE A 115 -6.53 -11.77 -11.35
C ILE A 115 -7.38 -12.79 -12.12
N GLU A 116 -7.14 -12.87 -13.42
CA GLU A 116 -7.70 -13.91 -14.28
C GLU A 116 -6.66 -15.02 -14.49
N TYR A 117 -7.09 -16.26 -14.24
CA TYR A 117 -6.30 -17.47 -14.43
C TYR A 117 -6.80 -18.27 -15.63
N ASN A 118 -5.86 -18.84 -16.39
CA ASN A 118 -6.11 -19.78 -17.47
C ASN A 118 -6.72 -21.11 -16.98
N THR A 119 -6.60 -21.40 -15.69
CA THR A 119 -7.04 -22.63 -15.03
C THR A 119 -8.41 -22.48 -14.35
N LYS A 120 -9.11 -23.61 -14.19
CA LYS A 120 -10.36 -23.68 -13.43
C LYS A 120 -10.08 -24.02 -11.97
N THR A 121 -10.64 -23.27 -11.05
CA THR A 121 -10.77 -23.70 -9.65
C THR A 121 -11.90 -24.72 -9.55
N LYS A 122 -11.56 -25.94 -9.17
CA LYS A 122 -12.53 -27.01 -8.89
C LYS A 122 -13.18 -26.80 -7.52
N ASN A 123 -14.30 -27.48 -7.30
CA ASN A 123 -14.92 -27.66 -5.99
C ASN A 123 -15.23 -26.36 -5.24
N ILE A 124 -15.56 -25.30 -5.99
CA ILE A 124 -16.09 -24.05 -5.42
C ILE A 124 -17.36 -24.38 -4.62
N PRO A 125 -17.42 -24.01 -3.33
CA PRO A 125 -18.55 -24.28 -2.45
C PRO A 125 -19.86 -23.72 -2.99
N SER A 126 -20.92 -24.46 -2.75
CA SER A 126 -22.29 -24.12 -3.05
C SER A 126 -23.10 -23.90 -1.77
N LYS A 127 -24.36 -23.52 -1.90
CA LYS A 127 -25.27 -23.37 -0.75
C LYS A 127 -25.36 -24.63 0.12
N LYS A 128 -25.20 -25.83 -0.46
CA LYS A 128 -25.27 -27.09 0.29
C LYS A 128 -24.04 -27.33 1.18
N ASP A 129 -22.90 -26.78 0.80
CA ASP A 129 -21.61 -26.95 1.50
C ASP A 129 -21.47 -25.95 2.66
N LEU A 130 -22.30 -24.91 2.64
CA LEU A 130 -22.47 -23.90 3.69
C LEU A 130 -23.55 -24.39 4.65
N THR A 131 -23.22 -25.38 5.48
CA THR A 131 -24.13 -25.84 6.53
C THR A 131 -24.25 -24.79 7.63
N ASP A 132 -25.36 -24.80 8.38
CA ASP A 132 -25.51 -24.00 9.61
C ASP A 132 -24.63 -24.55 10.77
N ASP A 133 -23.83 -25.58 10.50
CA ASP A 133 -22.85 -26.12 11.44
C ASP A 133 -21.68 -25.15 11.64
N TYR A 134 -20.96 -25.34 12.75
CA TYR A 134 -19.83 -24.50 13.13
C TYR A 134 -18.65 -24.57 12.14
N ILE A 135 -18.58 -25.62 11.30
CA ILE A 135 -17.50 -25.85 10.34
C ILE A 135 -18.09 -26.15 8.95
N PRO A 136 -17.93 -25.24 7.97
CA PRO A 136 -18.33 -25.50 6.59
C PRO A 136 -17.60 -26.71 5.99
N HIS A 137 -18.29 -27.49 5.16
CA HIS A 137 -17.73 -28.68 4.52
C HIS A 137 -16.98 -28.32 3.23
N TYR A 138 -15.85 -27.63 3.37
CA TYR A 138 -15.01 -27.27 2.22
C TYR A 138 -14.02 -28.37 1.89
N GLU A 139 -13.87 -28.66 0.60
CA GLU A 139 -12.80 -29.54 0.14
C GLU A 139 -11.43 -28.88 0.32
N MET A 140 -10.45 -29.67 0.77
CA MET A 140 -9.08 -29.19 0.99
C MET A 140 -8.48 -28.52 -0.25
N GLU A 141 -8.71 -29.08 -1.45
CA GLU A 141 -8.23 -28.49 -2.71
C GLU A 141 -8.76 -27.06 -2.91
N PHE A 142 -10.02 -26.79 -2.52
CA PHE A 142 -10.59 -25.45 -2.60
C PHE A 142 -9.98 -24.51 -1.56
N ILE A 143 -9.78 -24.97 -0.33
CA ILE A 143 -9.14 -24.19 0.75
C ILE A 143 -7.73 -23.75 0.33
N GLU A 144 -6.94 -24.67 -0.20
CA GLU A 144 -5.59 -24.36 -0.69
C GLU A 144 -5.60 -23.33 -1.82
N LYS A 145 -6.51 -23.51 -2.80
CA LYS A 145 -6.68 -22.55 -3.90
C LYS A 145 -7.18 -21.19 -3.41
N TYR A 146 -8.04 -21.17 -2.41
CA TYR A 146 -8.54 -19.96 -1.77
C TYR A 146 -7.38 -19.16 -1.15
N HIS A 147 -6.57 -19.79 -0.29
CA HIS A 147 -5.46 -19.12 0.37
C HIS A 147 -4.38 -18.69 -0.63
N GLN A 148 -4.12 -19.53 -1.63
CA GLN A 148 -3.23 -19.19 -2.74
C GLN A 148 -3.67 -17.90 -3.45
N GLN A 149 -4.89 -17.87 -3.99
CA GLN A 149 -5.36 -16.73 -4.79
C GLN A 149 -5.47 -15.45 -3.96
N LEU A 150 -5.89 -15.55 -2.70
CA LEU A 150 -5.95 -14.41 -1.79
C LEU A 150 -4.55 -13.85 -1.48
N ALA A 151 -3.54 -14.70 -1.28
CA ALA A 151 -2.17 -14.26 -1.05
C ALA A 151 -1.61 -13.48 -2.25
N VAL A 152 -1.86 -13.95 -3.48
CA VAL A 152 -1.42 -13.26 -4.70
C VAL A 152 -2.10 -11.89 -4.84
N LEU A 153 -3.40 -11.78 -4.53
CA LEU A 153 -4.11 -10.50 -4.56
C LEU A 153 -3.59 -9.52 -3.52
N LYS A 154 -3.34 -9.97 -2.28
CA LYS A 154 -2.76 -9.14 -1.22
C LYS A 154 -1.37 -8.63 -1.60
N GLU A 155 -0.55 -9.50 -2.16
CA GLU A 155 0.79 -9.14 -2.63
C GLU A 155 0.75 -8.07 -3.72
N LEU A 156 -0.13 -8.25 -4.72
CA LEU A 156 -0.32 -7.29 -5.79
C LEU A 156 -0.85 -5.94 -5.26
N ALA A 157 -1.73 -5.98 -4.26
CA ALA A 157 -2.28 -4.81 -3.61
C ALA A 157 -1.19 -4.00 -2.88
N SER A 158 -0.36 -4.66 -2.07
CA SER A 158 0.76 -4.00 -1.37
C SER A 158 1.79 -3.42 -2.34
N PHE A 159 2.11 -4.14 -3.41
CA PHE A 159 2.97 -3.65 -4.50
C PHE A 159 2.41 -2.37 -5.15
N PHE A 160 1.12 -2.39 -5.49
CA PHE A 160 0.47 -1.23 -6.11
C PHE A 160 0.39 -0.04 -5.16
N LEU A 161 0.07 -0.28 -3.89
CA LEU A 161 -0.01 0.74 -2.86
C LEU A 161 1.35 1.42 -2.64
N ALA A 162 2.45 0.66 -2.64
CA ALA A 162 3.80 1.21 -2.62
C ALA A 162 4.06 2.11 -3.83
N GLY A 163 3.72 1.62 -5.03
CA GLY A 163 3.84 2.42 -6.26
C GLY A 163 3.05 3.73 -6.20
N LEU A 164 1.82 3.70 -5.69
CA LEU A 164 0.99 4.89 -5.53
C LEU A 164 1.61 5.89 -4.55
N HIS A 165 1.98 5.48 -3.34
CA HIS A 165 2.51 6.39 -2.33
C HIS A 165 3.88 6.96 -2.65
N LEU A 166 4.70 6.25 -3.42
CA LEU A 166 5.96 6.78 -3.93
C LEU A 166 5.74 7.73 -5.11
N SER A 167 4.73 7.49 -5.94
CA SER A 167 4.46 8.34 -7.11
C SER A 167 3.70 9.63 -6.77
N PHE A 168 2.83 9.56 -5.76
CA PHE A 168 1.94 10.65 -5.35
C PHE A 168 2.07 10.88 -3.84
N PRO A 169 3.13 11.56 -3.38
CA PRO A 169 3.27 11.92 -1.98
C PRO A 169 2.22 12.96 -1.61
N THR A 170 1.11 12.50 -1.07
CA THR A 170 -0.02 13.31 -0.63
C THR A 170 0.11 13.76 0.81
N GLN A 171 -0.34 14.98 1.05
CA GLN A 171 -0.55 15.55 2.38
C GLN A 171 -2.04 15.85 2.53
N SER A 172 -2.56 15.61 3.73
CA SER A 172 -3.95 15.91 4.06
C SER A 172 -4.07 16.29 5.53
N ILE A 173 -5.24 16.77 5.95
CA ILE A 173 -5.55 16.89 7.37
C ILE A 173 -6.08 15.54 7.81
N MET A 174 -5.41 14.92 8.77
CA MET A 174 -5.92 13.72 9.39
C MET A 174 -7.14 14.10 10.20
N MET A 175 -8.33 13.65 9.78
CA MET A 175 -9.51 13.74 10.63
C MET A 175 -9.47 12.63 11.67
N ARG A 176 -9.89 12.92 12.90
CA ARG A 176 -10.00 11.92 13.95
C ARG A 176 -11.11 10.95 13.55
N ASN A 177 -10.74 9.74 13.17
CA ASN A 177 -11.68 8.69 12.82
C ASN A 177 -11.73 7.65 13.94
N ASP A 178 -12.66 7.84 14.88
CA ASP A 178 -12.85 6.91 16.00
C ASP A 178 -13.50 5.57 15.55
N THR A 179 -14.03 5.50 14.33
CA THR A 179 -14.68 4.30 13.75
C THR A 179 -14.16 4.02 12.33
N PRO A 180 -12.94 3.47 12.20
CA PRO A 180 -12.35 3.17 10.90
C PRO A 180 -13.21 2.18 10.12
N LEU A 181 -13.34 2.42 8.81
CA LEU A 181 -13.98 1.46 7.94
C LEU A 181 -13.00 0.32 7.64
N ASN A 182 -13.17 -0.79 8.35
CA ASN A 182 -12.43 -2.03 8.12
C ASN A 182 -13.35 -3.06 7.47
N ASP A 183 -13.42 -3.06 6.14
CA ASP A 183 -14.34 -3.92 5.40
C ASP A 183 -13.77 -4.31 4.04
N GLY A 184 -14.39 -5.28 3.39
CA GLY A 184 -13.96 -5.80 2.11
C GLY A 184 -14.38 -7.25 1.94
N PHE A 185 -14.26 -7.74 0.71
CA PHE A 185 -14.57 -9.13 0.44
C PHE A 185 -13.71 -9.69 -0.68
N PHE A 186 -13.48 -11.00 -0.58
CA PHE A 186 -12.80 -11.78 -1.58
C PHE A 186 -13.82 -12.64 -2.34
N GLN A 187 -13.67 -12.73 -3.65
CA GLN A 187 -14.52 -13.52 -4.54
C GLN A 187 -13.66 -14.42 -5.43
N ILE A 188 -14.09 -15.68 -5.60
CA ILE A 188 -13.62 -16.57 -6.66
C ILE A 188 -14.81 -16.88 -7.56
N LYS A 189 -14.63 -16.73 -8.88
CA LYS A 189 -15.63 -17.08 -9.89
C LYS A 189 -14.98 -17.96 -10.95
N SER A 190 -15.53 -19.15 -11.18
CA SER A 190 -15.07 -20.07 -12.23
C SER A 190 -16.27 -20.67 -12.96
N GLY A 191 -16.42 -20.31 -14.24
CA GLY A 191 -17.63 -20.63 -15.00
C GLY A 191 -18.89 -20.04 -14.36
N SER A 192 -19.89 -20.89 -14.09
CA SER A 192 -21.14 -20.52 -13.41
C SER A 192 -21.06 -20.56 -11.88
N LYS A 193 -20.00 -21.13 -11.30
CA LYS A 193 -19.81 -21.19 -9.85
C LYS A 193 -19.12 -19.93 -9.35
N SER A 194 -19.59 -19.42 -8.22
CA SER A 194 -18.95 -18.30 -7.52
C SER A 194 -19.06 -18.49 -6.02
N TYR A 195 -17.97 -18.16 -5.32
CA TYR A 195 -17.90 -18.08 -3.88
C TYR A 195 -17.39 -16.70 -3.50
N ALA A 196 -17.91 -16.13 -2.41
CA ALA A 196 -17.44 -14.88 -1.85
C ALA A 196 -17.47 -14.94 -0.33
N THR A 197 -16.51 -14.29 0.30
CA THR A 197 -16.42 -14.20 1.76
C THR A 197 -15.89 -12.85 2.20
N LYS A 198 -16.25 -12.44 3.41
CA LYS A 198 -15.74 -11.19 4.00
C LYS A 198 -14.24 -11.33 4.26
N VAL A 199 -13.49 -10.32 3.86
CA VAL A 199 -12.06 -10.16 4.14
C VAL A 199 -11.86 -8.69 4.46
N ALA A 200 -12.02 -8.37 5.74
CA ALA A 200 -11.92 -6.99 6.23
C ALA A 200 -10.51 -6.45 6.03
N SER A 201 -10.41 -5.23 5.50
CA SER A 201 -9.16 -4.48 5.41
C SER A 201 -9.42 -2.98 5.29
N ASN A 202 -8.47 -2.19 5.74
CA ASN A 202 -8.42 -0.74 5.55
C ASN A 202 -7.19 -0.29 4.73
N ALA A 203 -6.50 -1.21 4.04
CA ALA A 203 -5.21 -0.94 3.38
C ALA A 203 -5.24 0.09 2.21
N PHE A 204 -6.41 0.55 1.79
CA PHE A 204 -6.59 1.54 0.71
C PHE A 204 -7.26 2.83 1.22
N MET A 205 -7.38 2.94 2.54
CA MET A 205 -8.09 4.03 3.20
C MET A 205 -7.17 5.21 3.51
N HIS A 206 -5.85 5.07 3.39
CA HIS A 206 -4.98 6.23 3.44
C HIS A 206 -5.20 7.13 2.20
N GLU A 207 -5.33 8.44 2.41
CA GLU A 207 -5.60 9.38 1.31
C GLU A 207 -4.48 9.45 0.26
N ILE A 208 -4.88 9.37 -1.01
CA ILE A 208 -4.01 9.53 -2.20
C ILE A 208 -4.76 10.36 -3.25
N LEU A 209 -4.07 11.35 -3.80
CA LEU A 209 -4.50 12.14 -4.95
C LEU A 209 -3.78 11.58 -6.18
N ILE A 210 -4.50 10.87 -7.02
CA ILE A 210 -4.00 10.29 -8.25
C ILE A 210 -3.99 11.40 -9.32
N GLU A 211 -2.79 11.87 -9.62
CA GLU A 211 -2.54 12.82 -10.71
C GLU A 211 -2.47 12.06 -12.03
N THR A 212 -3.61 11.94 -12.73
CA THR A 212 -3.69 11.22 -14.01
C THR A 212 -2.80 11.84 -15.08
N SER A 213 -2.51 13.14 -14.96
CA SER A 213 -1.51 13.87 -15.75
C SER A 213 -0.09 13.29 -15.60
N LYS A 214 0.20 12.60 -14.49
CA LYS A 214 1.48 11.98 -14.15
C LYS A 214 1.42 10.45 -14.17
N LYS A 215 0.48 9.85 -14.92
CA LYS A 215 0.34 8.38 -15.01
C LYS A 215 1.63 7.68 -15.50
N SER A 216 2.43 8.33 -16.35
CA SER A 216 3.74 7.80 -16.75
C SER A 216 4.69 7.57 -15.57
N ASN A 217 4.62 8.41 -14.53
CA ASN A 217 5.51 8.31 -13.38
C ASN A 217 5.20 7.08 -12.54
N ILE A 218 3.90 6.78 -12.33
CA ILE A 218 3.51 5.56 -11.63
C ILE A 218 3.92 4.32 -12.43
N ASP A 219 3.78 4.31 -13.75
CA ASP A 219 4.21 3.18 -14.58
C ASP A 219 5.73 2.95 -14.51
N ILE A 220 6.54 4.03 -14.52
CA ILE A 220 8.00 3.95 -14.36
C ILE A 220 8.35 3.41 -12.96
N ASN A 221 7.72 3.94 -11.92
CA ASN A 221 7.99 3.54 -10.54
C ASN A 221 7.59 2.08 -10.28
N LEU A 222 6.43 1.63 -10.79
CA LEU A 222 5.98 0.24 -10.68
C LEU A 222 6.93 -0.71 -11.42
N LYS A 223 7.42 -0.35 -12.62
CA LYS A 223 8.43 -1.15 -13.34
C LYS A 223 9.73 -1.28 -12.55
N GLY A 224 10.22 -0.16 -11.99
CA GLY A 224 11.41 -0.15 -11.13
C GLY A 224 11.22 -1.02 -9.89
N LEU A 225 10.11 -0.81 -9.17
CA LEU A 225 9.75 -1.60 -7.99
C LEU A 225 9.66 -3.10 -8.29
N ALA A 226 8.99 -3.52 -9.36
CA ALA A 226 8.80 -4.93 -9.69
C ALA A 226 10.14 -5.66 -9.91
N SER A 227 11.12 -4.93 -10.47
CA SER A 227 12.47 -5.47 -10.70
C SER A 227 13.23 -5.75 -9.39
N VAL A 228 12.92 -5.03 -8.32
CA VAL A 228 13.60 -5.16 -7.02
C VAL A 228 12.71 -5.72 -5.90
N TRP A 229 11.44 -6.01 -6.17
CA TRP A 229 10.45 -6.39 -5.16
C TRP A 229 10.77 -7.69 -4.40
N HIS A 230 11.60 -8.54 -5.01
CA HIS A 230 12.09 -9.80 -4.43
C HIS A 230 13.27 -9.60 -3.44
N TYR A 231 13.87 -8.42 -3.39
CA TYR A 231 14.96 -8.09 -2.47
C TYR A 231 14.47 -7.78 -1.05
N ASP A 232 15.42 -7.61 -0.12
CA ASP A 232 15.15 -7.22 1.27
C ASP A 232 14.84 -5.71 1.32
N LEU A 233 13.58 -5.37 1.04
CA LEU A 233 13.06 -4.01 1.05
C LEU A 233 12.42 -3.64 2.41
N TRP A 234 13.03 -4.05 3.53
CA TRP A 234 12.49 -3.79 4.88
C TRP A 234 12.07 -2.31 5.12
N PRO A 235 12.85 -1.31 4.67
CA PRO A 235 12.44 0.10 4.74
C PRO A 235 11.08 0.37 4.09
N LEU A 236 10.82 -0.25 2.94
CA LEU A 236 9.58 -0.06 2.20
C LEU A 236 8.38 -0.69 2.91
N LYS A 237 8.56 -1.84 3.57
CA LYS A 237 7.54 -2.43 4.43
C LYS A 237 7.16 -1.51 5.59
N ARG A 238 8.15 -0.94 6.28
CA ARG A 238 7.90 0.02 7.38
C ARG A 238 7.21 1.27 6.86
N TYR A 239 7.59 1.75 5.68
CA TYR A 239 6.90 2.85 5.04
C TYR A 239 5.42 2.51 4.75
N LEU A 240 5.12 1.34 4.19
CA LEU A 240 3.74 0.91 3.94
C LEU A 240 2.90 0.82 5.20
N ASN A 241 3.43 0.24 6.29
CA ASN A 241 2.71 0.23 7.59
C ASN A 241 2.32 1.65 8.04
N ALA A 242 3.18 2.64 7.76
CA ALA A 242 2.90 4.02 8.10
C ALA A 242 1.82 4.68 7.24
N VAL A 243 1.52 4.14 6.04
CA VAL A 243 0.67 4.79 5.03
C VAL A 243 -0.42 3.89 4.44
N GLU A 244 -0.68 2.69 4.97
CA GLU A 244 -1.69 1.79 4.39
C GLU A 244 -3.12 2.11 4.85
N SER A 245 -3.28 2.56 6.09
CA SER A 245 -4.58 2.71 6.76
C SER A 245 -4.98 4.17 6.96
N ASP A 246 -6.28 4.43 7.15
CA ASP A 246 -6.81 5.71 7.63
C ASP A 246 -6.65 5.91 9.15
N GLN A 247 -6.39 4.82 9.89
CA GLN A 247 -6.02 4.88 11.30
C GLN A 247 -4.58 5.35 11.42
N ILE A 248 -4.41 6.65 11.61
CA ILE A 248 -3.08 7.25 11.76
C ILE A 248 -2.91 7.75 13.19
N SER A 249 -1.91 7.22 13.89
CA SER A 249 -1.40 7.68 15.18
C SER A 249 0.04 8.19 15.02
N MET A 250 0.63 8.68 16.10
CA MET A 250 2.04 9.05 16.10
C MET A 250 2.97 7.83 16.01
N ASP A 251 2.46 6.61 16.13
CA ASP A 251 3.21 5.38 15.81
C ASP A 251 3.52 5.29 14.30
N ASN A 252 2.65 5.82 13.44
CA ASN A 252 2.93 5.88 12.01
C ASN A 252 4.11 6.83 11.72
N LEU A 253 4.32 7.90 12.51
CA LEU A 253 5.53 8.72 12.40
C LEU A 253 6.78 7.90 12.80
N LEU A 254 6.69 7.05 13.81
CA LEU A 254 7.78 6.15 14.17
C LEU A 254 8.11 5.20 13.02
N ASP A 255 7.09 4.59 12.41
CA ASP A 255 7.27 3.70 11.27
C ASP A 255 7.93 4.42 10.08
N LEU A 256 7.62 5.70 9.82
CA LEU A 256 8.33 6.52 8.84
C LEU A 256 9.80 6.75 9.20
N ILE A 257 10.10 7.06 10.47
CA ILE A 257 11.48 7.28 10.93
C ILE A 257 12.27 5.98 10.85
N TYR A 258 11.68 4.86 11.25
CA TYR A 258 12.30 3.53 11.13
C TYR A 258 12.47 3.09 9.68
N ALA A 259 11.55 3.47 8.79
CA ALA A 259 11.74 3.30 7.36
C ALA A 259 12.95 4.11 6.86
N LEU A 260 13.09 5.37 7.30
CA LEU A 260 14.23 6.21 6.95
C LEU A 260 15.56 5.64 7.45
N GLU A 261 15.64 5.27 8.73
CA GLU A 261 16.83 4.68 9.35
C GLU A 261 17.20 3.33 8.71
N GLY A 262 16.19 2.55 8.31
CA GLY A 262 16.40 1.28 7.62
C GLY A 262 17.10 1.42 6.27
N LEU A 263 17.13 2.62 5.68
CA LEU A 263 17.90 2.92 4.47
C LEU A 263 19.41 3.05 4.74
N PHE A 264 19.89 2.84 5.96
CA PHE A 264 21.30 2.98 6.34
C PHE A 264 21.80 1.72 7.06
N GLU A 265 23.10 1.65 7.31
CA GLU A 265 23.68 0.55 8.08
C GLU A 265 23.25 0.57 9.54
N LYS A 266 23.28 -0.59 10.20
CA LYS A 266 22.98 -0.68 11.63
C LYS A 266 23.94 0.22 12.41
N ASN A 267 23.44 0.86 13.47
CA ASN A 267 24.19 1.78 14.33
C ASN A 267 24.65 3.07 13.63
N THR A 268 24.11 3.40 12.46
CA THR A 268 24.32 4.72 11.85
C THR A 268 23.72 5.80 12.76
N SER A 269 24.50 6.84 13.08
CA SER A 269 24.03 7.95 13.90
C SER A 269 22.86 8.68 13.23
N SER A 270 21.86 9.09 14.03
CA SER A 270 20.75 9.92 13.54
C SER A 270 21.25 11.19 12.84
N ASP A 271 22.34 11.80 13.30
CA ASP A 271 22.89 13.01 12.69
C ASP A 271 23.49 12.75 11.30
N PHE A 272 24.03 11.56 11.07
CA PHE A 272 24.48 11.14 9.74
C PHE A 272 23.28 10.96 8.79
N VAL A 273 22.23 10.28 9.25
CA VAL A 273 20.98 10.09 8.48
C VAL A 273 20.37 11.45 8.11
N LYS A 274 20.26 12.36 9.07
CA LYS A 274 19.74 13.72 8.85
C LYS A 274 20.59 14.48 7.83
N SER A 275 21.92 14.42 7.96
CA SER A 275 22.85 15.10 7.06
C SER A 275 22.72 14.55 5.63
N MET A 276 22.62 13.24 5.47
CA MET A 276 22.37 12.60 4.18
C MET A 276 21.08 13.08 3.52
N CYS A 277 19.99 13.18 4.29
CA CYS A 277 18.72 13.71 3.77
C CYS A 277 18.87 15.17 3.31
N ILE A 278 19.50 16.01 4.14
CA ILE A 278 19.71 17.43 3.83
C ILE A 278 20.53 17.59 2.54
N LEU A 279 21.66 16.90 2.43
CA LEU A 279 22.53 16.97 1.24
C LEU A 279 21.85 16.40 -0.01
N SER A 280 21.08 15.33 0.14
CA SER A 280 20.40 14.65 -0.98
C SER A 280 19.21 15.42 -1.55
N LEU A 281 18.53 16.22 -0.72
CA LEU A 281 17.21 16.78 -1.04
C LEU A 281 17.19 18.31 -1.10
N CYS A 282 18.08 19.00 -0.41
CA CYS A 282 18.07 20.46 -0.35
C CYS A 282 18.97 21.09 -1.42
N LYS A 283 18.45 22.11 -2.11
CA LYS A 283 19.23 22.89 -3.09
C LYS A 283 19.77 24.19 -2.51
N THR A 284 19.07 24.77 -1.54
CA THR A 284 19.46 26.04 -0.92
C THR A 284 19.76 25.88 0.57
N ARG A 285 20.55 26.82 1.11
CA ARG A 285 20.83 26.89 2.55
C ARG A 285 19.55 27.10 3.38
N LYS A 286 18.54 27.75 2.81
CA LYS A 286 17.24 27.95 3.47
C LYS A 286 16.51 26.62 3.62
N ASP A 287 16.41 25.85 2.54
CA ASP A 287 15.76 24.52 2.55
C ASP A 287 16.47 23.59 3.53
N ALA A 288 17.81 23.62 3.55
CA ALA A 288 18.61 22.83 4.47
C ALA A 288 18.31 23.14 5.95
N ARG A 289 18.15 24.42 6.31
CA ARG A 289 17.78 24.82 7.67
C ARG A 289 16.38 24.33 8.04
N GLN A 290 15.43 24.46 7.12
CA GLN A 290 14.05 24.01 7.34
C GLN A 290 13.96 22.49 7.49
N MET A 291 14.65 21.75 6.62
CA MET A 291 14.71 20.29 6.69
C MET A 291 15.40 19.83 7.98
N LYS A 292 16.49 20.49 8.39
CA LYS A 292 17.12 20.22 9.68
C LYS A 292 16.15 20.41 10.84
N GLY A 293 15.45 21.55 10.90
CA GLY A 293 14.47 21.82 11.95
C GLY A 293 13.36 20.77 12.01
N LEU A 294 12.85 20.35 10.84
CA LEU A 294 11.85 19.28 10.75
C LEU A 294 12.38 17.94 11.25
N LEU A 295 13.56 17.53 10.80
CA LEU A 295 14.17 16.25 11.18
C LEU A 295 14.51 16.23 12.67
N ASP A 296 15.04 17.31 13.23
CA ASP A 296 15.33 17.40 14.67
C ASP A 296 14.05 17.24 15.50
N VAL A 297 12.94 17.84 15.08
CA VAL A 297 11.64 17.66 15.75
C VAL A 297 11.13 16.23 15.61
N ALA A 298 11.20 15.64 14.41
CA ALA A 298 10.75 14.26 14.17
C ALA A 298 11.52 13.25 15.03
N TYR A 299 12.86 13.36 15.06
CA TYR A 299 13.71 12.51 15.88
C TYR A 299 13.53 12.73 17.38
N ARG A 300 13.25 13.97 17.82
CA ARG A 300 12.87 14.23 19.21
C ARG A 300 11.59 13.48 19.58
N ILE A 301 10.51 13.64 18.82
CA ILE A 301 9.24 12.93 19.05
C ILE A 301 9.49 11.42 19.13
N ARG A 302 10.29 10.87 18.22
CA ARG A 302 10.64 9.44 18.24
C ARG A 302 11.35 9.03 19.52
N ASN A 303 12.32 9.82 19.98
CA ASN A 303 13.08 9.51 21.20
C ASN A 303 12.18 9.60 22.43
N ASP A 304 11.37 10.66 22.55
CA ASP A 304 10.43 10.85 23.64
C ASP A 304 9.47 9.64 23.76
N ILE A 305 8.95 9.14 22.64
CA ILE A 305 8.08 7.95 22.62
C ILE A 305 8.86 6.67 22.94
N ALA A 306 10.01 6.46 22.29
CA ALA A 306 10.79 5.23 22.44
C ALA A 306 11.38 5.05 23.85
N HIS A 307 11.65 6.14 24.56
CA HIS A 307 12.14 6.13 25.94
C HIS A 307 11.02 6.26 26.99
N GLY A 308 9.75 6.31 26.56
CA GLY A 308 8.60 6.39 27.45
C GLY A 308 8.46 7.74 28.18
N GLU A 309 9.09 8.80 27.68
CA GLU A 309 9.05 10.13 28.28
C GLU A 309 7.71 10.83 28.00
N ARG A 310 7.15 10.66 26.80
CA ARG A 310 5.88 11.26 26.39
C ARG A 310 5.19 10.49 25.27
N SER A 311 3.86 10.39 25.38
CA SER A 311 2.98 10.01 24.26
C SER A 311 2.51 11.25 23.51
N TYR A 312 2.34 11.13 22.19
CA TYR A 312 1.88 12.23 21.34
C TYR A 312 0.58 11.85 20.64
N ASP A 313 -0.39 12.75 20.66
CA ASP A 313 -1.57 12.70 19.79
C ASP A 313 -1.28 13.46 18.48
N PRO A 314 -1.80 13.05 17.31
CA PRO A 314 -1.63 13.80 16.05
C PRO A 314 -2.04 15.29 16.12
N TYR A 315 -2.93 15.65 17.06
CA TYR A 315 -3.38 17.02 17.31
C TYR A 315 -2.57 17.78 18.36
N ASP A 316 -1.55 17.16 18.97
CA ASP A 316 -0.65 17.85 19.89
C ASP A 316 0.14 18.94 19.18
N TYR A 317 0.38 20.05 19.87
CA TYR A 317 1.26 21.11 19.38
C TYR A 317 2.73 20.82 19.70
N VAL A 318 3.58 20.97 18.68
CA VAL A 318 5.04 20.90 18.78
C VAL A 318 5.67 22.18 18.22
N LYS A 319 6.83 22.57 18.77
CA LYS A 319 7.59 23.72 18.26
C LYS A 319 8.45 23.30 17.07
N LEU A 320 8.19 23.91 15.90
CA LEU A 320 8.99 23.80 14.68
C LEU A 320 9.46 25.21 14.27
N GLU A 321 10.77 25.45 14.24
CA GLU A 321 11.36 26.76 13.92
C GLU A 321 10.79 27.92 14.78
N GLY A 322 10.47 27.64 16.04
CA GLY A 322 9.89 28.61 16.98
C GLY A 322 8.38 28.85 16.82
N LYS A 323 7.72 28.20 15.85
CA LYS A 323 6.27 28.27 15.66
C LYS A 323 5.59 27.00 16.18
N GLU A 324 4.39 27.14 16.74
CA GLU A 324 3.55 26.01 17.11
C GLU A 324 2.96 25.37 15.85
N THR A 325 2.99 24.04 15.78
CA THR A 325 2.52 23.27 14.64
C THR A 325 1.98 21.94 15.16
N LEU A 326 0.91 21.43 14.55
CA LEU A 326 0.34 20.13 14.92
C LEU A 326 1.32 18.99 14.61
N ALA A 327 1.40 17.98 15.47
CA ALA A 327 2.28 16.83 15.32
C ALA A 327 2.06 16.08 13.99
N GLN A 328 0.80 15.98 13.53
CA GLN A 328 0.47 15.39 12.22
C GLN A 328 1.18 16.08 11.04
N MET A 329 1.47 17.38 11.13
CA MET A 329 2.20 18.08 10.06
C MET A 329 3.64 17.61 9.95
N ILE A 330 4.23 17.13 11.05
CA ILE A 330 5.55 16.50 11.05
C ILE A 330 5.46 15.15 10.33
N TYR A 331 4.45 14.34 10.63
CA TYR A 331 4.16 13.08 9.94
C TYR A 331 4.07 13.27 8.41
N TRP A 332 3.26 14.22 7.93
CA TRP A 332 3.08 14.45 6.49
C TRP A 332 4.34 14.87 5.76
N LYS A 333 5.14 15.76 6.38
CA LYS A 333 6.41 16.17 5.81
C LYS A 333 7.42 15.03 5.83
N MET A 334 7.45 14.22 6.89
CA MET A 334 8.29 13.03 6.97
C MET A 334 7.90 11.99 5.93
N LYS A 335 6.60 11.73 5.70
CA LYS A 335 6.12 10.82 4.64
C LYS A 335 6.73 11.19 3.29
N THR A 336 6.72 12.48 2.97
CA THR A 336 7.27 13.01 1.71
C THR A 336 8.79 12.80 1.63
N ILE A 337 9.53 13.11 2.71
CA ILE A 337 10.99 12.91 2.77
C ILE A 337 11.34 11.43 2.59
N VAL A 338 10.67 10.54 3.33
CA VAL A 338 10.92 9.11 3.28
C VAL A 338 10.61 8.56 1.90
N ALA A 339 9.50 8.96 1.27
CA ALA A 339 9.16 8.56 -0.08
C ALA A 339 10.26 8.92 -1.09
N VAL A 340 10.77 10.16 -1.05
CA VAL A 340 11.82 10.61 -1.98
C VAL A 340 13.15 9.88 -1.73
N MET A 341 13.51 9.66 -0.46
CA MET A 341 14.69 8.87 -0.11
C MET A 341 14.55 7.40 -0.56
N MET A 342 13.35 6.82 -0.44
CA MET A 342 13.04 5.48 -0.91
C MET A 342 13.21 5.36 -2.42
N ILE A 343 12.71 6.33 -3.19
CA ILE A 343 12.88 6.39 -4.66
C ILE A 343 14.35 6.44 -5.03
N LYS A 344 15.14 7.29 -4.35
CA LYS A 344 16.61 7.35 -4.54
C LYS A 344 17.27 6.01 -4.21
N GLY A 345 16.86 5.35 -3.12
CA GLY A 345 17.38 4.04 -2.72
C GLY A 345 17.05 2.94 -3.74
N ILE A 346 15.81 2.91 -4.25
CA ILE A 346 15.38 1.98 -5.30
C ILE A 346 16.18 2.24 -6.58
N SER A 347 16.36 3.49 -6.98
CA SER A 347 17.17 3.84 -8.15
C SER A 347 18.63 3.40 -7.99
N LYS A 348 19.20 3.55 -6.80
CA LYS A 348 20.56 3.06 -6.50
C LYS A 348 20.64 1.54 -6.63
N LEU A 349 19.67 0.82 -6.08
CA LEU A 349 19.60 -0.64 -6.11
C LEU A 349 19.42 -1.18 -7.54
N LEU A 350 18.61 -0.50 -8.37
CA LEU A 350 18.46 -0.83 -9.79
C LEU A 350 19.79 -0.69 -10.56
N ASN A 351 20.60 0.31 -10.21
CA ASN A 351 21.92 0.53 -10.82
C ASN A 351 23.02 -0.35 -10.21
N ASN A 352 22.79 -0.96 -9.05
CA ASN A 352 23.76 -1.79 -8.34
C ASN A 352 23.09 -3.07 -7.78
N PRO A 353 22.74 -4.05 -8.64
CA PRO A 353 21.98 -5.24 -8.23
C PRO A 353 22.67 -6.10 -7.15
N GLU A 354 24.01 -6.01 -7.04
CA GLU A 354 24.80 -6.72 -6.04
C GLU A 354 24.44 -6.33 -4.59
N MET A 355 23.88 -5.14 -4.36
CA MET A 355 23.56 -4.66 -3.02
C MET A 355 22.45 -5.47 -2.32
N ARG A 356 21.52 -6.07 -3.10
CA ARG A 356 20.35 -6.86 -2.66
C ARG A 356 19.46 -6.27 -1.55
N ASN A 357 19.71 -5.05 -1.10
CA ASN A 357 19.04 -4.33 -0.02
C ASN A 357 19.01 -2.83 -0.34
N LEU A 358 18.01 -2.11 0.17
CA LEU A 358 17.92 -0.65 0.05
C LEU A 358 18.82 0.04 1.09
N ARG A 359 20.09 0.34 0.74
CA ARG A 359 21.01 1.03 1.67
C ARG A 359 21.86 2.14 1.05
N PHE A 360 21.94 3.26 1.75
CA PHE A 360 22.96 4.28 1.58
C PHE A 360 24.16 3.99 2.50
N ASN A 361 25.36 4.31 2.02
CA ASN A 361 26.63 4.09 2.70
C ASN A 361 27.46 5.39 2.74
N THR A 362 28.66 5.31 3.32
CA THR A 362 29.59 6.44 3.43
C THR A 362 30.01 6.99 2.07
N ASP A 363 30.16 6.14 1.06
CA ASP A 363 30.54 6.59 -0.29
C ASP A 363 29.47 7.50 -0.89
N ASP A 364 28.18 7.19 -0.68
CA ASP A 364 27.11 8.09 -1.13
C ASP A 364 27.20 9.48 -0.46
N PHE A 365 27.55 9.51 0.83
CA PHE A 365 27.75 10.77 1.57
C PHE A 365 28.92 11.58 1.01
N ILE A 366 30.04 10.91 0.74
CA ILE A 366 31.24 11.53 0.17
C ILE A 366 30.90 12.12 -1.21
N ASN A 367 30.27 11.34 -2.09
CA ASN A 367 29.91 11.81 -3.44
C ASN A 367 28.96 13.01 -3.38
N LEU A 368 27.96 13.01 -2.48
CA LEU A 368 27.06 14.15 -2.31
C LEU A 368 27.76 15.42 -1.79
N THR A 369 28.85 15.26 -1.04
CA THR A 369 29.57 16.36 -0.40
C THR A 369 30.64 16.94 -1.32
N PHE A 370 31.32 16.10 -2.10
CA PHE A 370 32.56 16.45 -2.79
C PHE A 370 32.51 16.36 -4.32
N ASP A 371 31.58 15.62 -4.93
CA ASP A 371 31.49 15.50 -6.41
C ASP A 371 30.68 16.65 -7.05
N LYS A 372 30.98 17.90 -6.69
CA LYS A 372 30.38 19.09 -7.32
C LYS A 372 31.39 19.97 -8.02
#